data_AF-A0A956IPK4-F1
#
_entry.id   AF-A0A956IPK4-F1
#
_cell.length_a   1.000
_cell.length_b   1.000
_cell.length_c   1.000
_cell.angle_alpha   90.00
_cell.angle_beta   90.00
_cell.angle_gamma   90.00
#
_symmetry.space_group_name_H-M   'P 1'
#
loop_
_entity.id
_entity.type
_entity.pdbx_description
1 polymer ?
#
loop_
_entity_poly.entity_id
_entity_poly.type
_entity_poly.pdbx_seq_one_letter_code
_entity_poly.pdbx_strand_id
1 'polypeptide(L)'
;AKTLGPFNVHRLDGYRHEFGSLPYAEASPALAHLSAEHRDLVLHLIAAHHGYARPLISTRGCADAPPSALRERAQAVALRFARLQQRWGPWGLAWWEAVLRASDVLASRDNDAPEHRLRAEDV
;
A
#
# COMPACT_ATOMS: atom_id res chain seq x y z
N ALA A 1 -8.25 10.76 -3.81
CA ALA A 1 -9.52 11.19 -3.18
C ALA A 1 -10.13 9.98 -2.49
N LYS A 2 -10.44 10.06 -1.18
CA LYS A 2 -11.29 9.04 -0.54
C LYS A 2 -12.67 9.14 -1.18
N THR A 3 -13.21 8.01 -1.62
CA THR A 3 -14.51 7.98 -2.26
C THR A 3 -15.58 8.40 -1.22
N LEU A 4 -16.51 9.30 -1.59
CA LEU A 4 -17.57 9.81 -0.71
C LEU A 4 -18.76 8.84 -0.66
N GLY A 5 -19.22 8.50 0.55
CA GLY A 5 -20.17 7.40 0.81
C GLY A 5 -21.60 7.60 0.28
N PRO A 6 -22.46 6.56 0.38
CA PRO A 6 -22.25 5.31 1.12
C PRO A 6 -21.65 4.17 0.26
N PHE A 7 -20.57 3.55 0.74
CA PHE A 7 -19.99 2.35 0.12
C PHE A 7 -20.44 1.09 0.82
N ASN A 8 -20.90 0.11 0.05
CA ASN A 8 -21.09 -1.24 0.56
C ASN A 8 -19.75 -1.98 0.57
N VAL A 9 -19.09 -2.01 1.73
CA VAL A 9 -17.81 -2.69 1.94
C VAL A 9 -17.87 -4.19 1.63
N HIS A 10 -19.04 -4.83 1.72
CA HIS A 10 -19.19 -6.25 1.38
C HIS A 10 -19.02 -6.49 -0.13
N ARG A 11 -19.31 -5.50 -0.99
CA ARG A 11 -19.07 -5.61 -2.44
C ARG A 11 -17.58 -5.64 -2.80
N LEU A 12 -16.71 -5.22 -1.88
CA LEU A 12 -15.27 -5.23 -2.11
C LEU A 12 -14.66 -6.62 -1.86
N ASP A 13 -15.40 -7.61 -1.35
CA ASP A 13 -14.93 -8.99 -1.11
C ASP A 13 -13.52 -9.06 -0.46
N GLY A 14 -13.26 -8.21 0.54
CA GLY A 14 -11.97 -8.16 1.23
C GLY A 14 -10.81 -7.59 0.39
N TYR A 15 -11.11 -6.81 -0.65
CA TYR A 15 -10.14 -6.09 -1.47
C TYR A 15 -9.21 -5.23 -0.63
N ARG A 16 -7.92 -5.30 -0.98
CA ARG A 16 -6.83 -4.60 -0.32
C ARG A 16 -6.26 -3.58 -1.29
N HIS A 17 -6.54 -2.30 -1.06
CA HIS A 17 -6.08 -1.24 -1.95
C HIS A 17 -4.56 -1.07 -1.91
N GLU A 18 -3.90 -1.47 -0.83
CA GLU A 18 -2.44 -1.57 -0.77
C GLU A 18 -1.85 -2.56 -1.81
N PHE A 19 -2.57 -3.64 -2.12
CA PHE A 19 -2.14 -4.67 -3.07
C PHE A 19 -2.41 -4.22 -4.51
N GLY A 20 -3.58 -3.62 -4.73
CA GLY A 20 -3.96 -3.05 -6.03
C GLY A 20 -3.14 -1.80 -6.39
N SER A 21 -2.54 -1.11 -5.41
CA SER A 21 -1.69 0.06 -5.68
C SER A 21 -0.31 -0.31 -6.25
N LEU A 22 0.15 -1.56 -6.09
CA LEU A 22 1.50 -1.96 -6.47
C LEU A 22 1.82 -1.76 -7.96
N PRO A 23 0.99 -2.20 -8.93
CA PRO A 23 1.29 -1.99 -10.35
C PRO A 23 1.41 -0.51 -10.71
N TYR A 24 0.58 0.35 -10.11
CA TYR A 24 0.64 1.80 -10.34
C TYR A 24 1.92 2.40 -9.77
N ALA A 25 2.34 1.97 -8.58
CA ALA A 25 3.60 2.40 -7.99
C ALA A 25 4.80 1.92 -8.82
N GLU A 26 4.81 0.65 -9.24
CA GLU A 26 5.86 0.05 -10.07
C GLU A 26 6.01 0.77 -11.43
N ALA A 27 4.90 1.24 -12.01
CA ALA A 27 4.88 2.01 -13.25
C ALA A 27 5.27 3.49 -13.07
N SER A 28 5.39 3.99 -11.84
CA SER A 28 5.67 5.40 -11.58
C SER A 28 7.11 5.77 -11.94
N PRO A 29 7.35 6.82 -12.75
CA PRO A 29 8.69 7.33 -13.03
C PRO A 29 9.46 7.73 -11.76
N ALA A 30 8.76 8.11 -10.68
CA ALA A 30 9.39 8.45 -9.41
C ALA A 30 10.17 7.26 -8.81
N LEU A 31 9.65 6.03 -8.95
CA LEU A 31 10.33 4.82 -8.47
C LEU A 31 11.43 4.36 -9.43
N ALA A 32 11.35 4.71 -10.72
CA ALA A 32 12.33 4.32 -11.72
C ALA A 32 13.73 4.92 -11.44
N HIS A 33 13.80 6.07 -10.78
CA HIS A 33 15.06 6.75 -10.43
C HIS A 33 15.68 6.25 -9.12
N LEU A 34 14.99 5.38 -8.38
CA LEU A 34 15.49 4.85 -7.11
C LEU A 34 16.43 3.66 -7.32
N SER A 35 17.35 3.46 -6.38
CA SER A 35 18.09 2.20 -6.29
C SER A 35 17.11 1.03 -6.11
N ALA A 36 17.50 -0.17 -6.55
CA ALA A 36 16.66 -1.37 -6.44
C ALA A 36 16.19 -1.62 -4.99
N GLU A 37 17.04 -1.32 -4.03
CA GLU A 37 16.76 -1.41 -2.61
C GLU A 37 15.72 -0.39 -2.13
N HIS A 38 15.90 0.91 -2.44
CA HIS A 38 14.93 1.92 -2.05
C HIS A 38 13.57 1.67 -2.71
N ARG A 39 13.57 1.19 -3.95
CA ARG A 39 12.35 0.74 -4.64
C ARG A 39 11.68 -0.41 -3.90
N ASP A 40 12.44 -1.41 -3.46
CA ASP A 40 11.90 -2.51 -2.64
C ASP A 40 11.33 -1.99 -1.32
N LEU A 41 12.00 -1.07 -0.63
CA LEU A 41 11.46 -0.48 0.60
C LEU A 41 10.14 0.25 0.34
N VAL A 42 10.08 1.12 -0.68
CA VAL A 42 8.86 1.87 -1.02
C VAL A 42 7.70 0.95 -1.37
N LEU A 43 7.93 -0.05 -2.23
CA LEU A 43 6.87 -1.00 -2.61
C LEU A 43 6.40 -1.85 -1.42
N HIS A 44 7.30 -2.22 -0.51
CA HIS A 44 6.92 -2.92 0.73
C HIS A 44 6.08 -2.04 1.64
N LEU A 45 6.52 -0.80 1.85
CA LEU A 45 5.81 0.18 2.67
C LEU A 45 4.39 0.45 2.13
N ILE A 46 4.23 0.56 0.80
CA ILE A 46 2.91 0.63 0.16
C ILE A 46 2.11 -0.65 0.42
N ALA A 47 2.69 -1.84 0.30
CA ALA A 47 1.94 -3.08 0.54
C ALA A 47 1.57 -3.30 2.02
N ALA A 48 2.37 -2.79 2.96
CA ALA A 48 2.29 -3.12 4.38
C ALA A 48 1.65 -2.03 5.25
N HIS A 49 1.22 -0.90 4.70
CA HIS A 49 0.78 0.24 5.50
C HIS A 49 -0.42 -0.07 6.42
N HIS A 50 -1.33 -0.97 6.02
CA HIS A 50 -2.40 -1.49 6.89
C HIS A 50 -2.04 -2.73 7.72
N GLY A 51 -0.76 -3.11 7.79
CA GLY A 51 -0.25 -4.20 8.64
C GLY A 51 -0.24 -5.59 8.02
N TYR A 52 -0.59 -5.72 6.73
CA TYR A 52 -0.45 -6.96 5.96
C TYR A 52 0.90 -6.98 5.23
N ALA A 53 1.10 -7.90 4.29
CA ALA A 53 2.36 -8.05 3.55
C ALA A 53 3.57 -8.42 4.45
N ARG A 54 3.31 -9.07 5.60
CA ARG A 54 4.33 -9.50 6.59
C ARG A 54 4.22 -11.00 6.94
N PRO A 55 4.53 -11.93 6.02
CA PRO A 55 4.86 -11.70 4.61
C PRO A 55 3.63 -11.75 3.69
N LEU A 56 2.47 -12.18 4.19
CA LEU A 56 1.32 -12.54 3.36
C LEU A 56 0.36 -11.37 3.15
N ILE A 57 -0.25 -11.33 1.96
CA ILE A 57 -1.30 -10.40 1.58
C ILE A 57 -2.39 -11.12 0.78
N SER A 58 -3.65 -10.73 1.00
CA SER A 58 -4.79 -11.32 0.31
C SER A 58 -4.90 -10.80 -1.13
N THR A 59 -5.17 -11.71 -2.07
CA THR A 59 -5.52 -11.37 -3.46
C THR A 59 -7.04 -11.24 -3.68
N ARG A 60 -7.85 -11.47 -2.63
CA ARG A 60 -9.32 -11.48 -2.71
C ARG A 60 -9.85 -10.08 -3.05
N GLY A 61 -10.92 -10.03 -3.84
CA GLY A 61 -11.57 -8.77 -4.23
C GLY A 61 -10.77 -7.86 -5.16
N CYS A 62 -9.54 -8.24 -5.55
CA CYS A 62 -8.73 -7.46 -6.48
C CYS A 62 -9.25 -7.66 -7.91
N ALA A 63 -9.71 -6.57 -8.53
CA ALA A 63 -10.32 -6.59 -9.85
C ALA A 63 -9.30 -6.68 -11.00
N ASP A 64 -8.01 -6.52 -10.73
CA ASP A 64 -6.95 -6.56 -11.74
C ASP A 64 -6.91 -7.90 -12.51
N ALA A 65 -7.14 -9.02 -11.81
CA ALA A 65 -7.08 -10.37 -12.36
C ALA A 65 -7.70 -11.38 -11.38
N PRO A 66 -8.03 -12.62 -11.82
CA PRO A 66 -8.46 -13.67 -10.89
C PRO A 66 -7.35 -14.03 -9.87
N PRO A 67 -7.70 -14.53 -8.66
CA PRO A 67 -6.72 -14.83 -7.61
C PRO A 67 -5.55 -15.74 -8.03
N SER A 68 -5.78 -16.67 -8.96
CA SER A 68 -4.74 -17.56 -9.49
C SER A 68 -3.64 -16.81 -10.25
N ALA A 69 -4.01 -15.79 -11.01
CA ALA A 69 -3.08 -14.93 -11.76
C ALA A 69 -2.37 -13.91 -10.85
N LEU A 70 -2.96 -13.58 -9.70
CA LEU A 70 -2.37 -12.66 -8.72
C LEU A 70 -1.36 -13.31 -7.77
N ARG A 71 -1.21 -14.64 -7.82
CA ARG A 71 -0.30 -15.38 -6.92
C ARG A 71 1.15 -14.92 -7.06
N GLU A 72 1.61 -14.68 -8.29
CA GLU A 72 2.98 -14.23 -8.53
C GLU A 72 3.26 -12.87 -7.87
N ARG A 73 2.30 -11.93 -7.98
CA ARG A 73 2.39 -10.63 -7.31
C ARG A 73 2.41 -10.77 -5.78
N ALA A 74 1.54 -11.63 -5.23
CA ALA A 74 1.53 -11.91 -3.79
C ALA A 74 2.83 -12.59 -3.31
N GLN A 75 3.41 -13.48 -4.12
CA GLN A 75 4.70 -14.09 -3.85
C GLN A 75 5.83 -13.06 -3.90
N ALA A 76 5.80 -12.13 -4.86
CA ALA A 76 6.77 -11.03 -4.93
C ALA A 76 6.74 -10.16 -3.67
N VAL A 77 5.55 -9.90 -3.11
CA VAL A 77 5.39 -9.22 -1.81
C VAL A 77 6.08 -9.99 -0.69
N ALA A 78 5.82 -11.30 -0.57
CA ALA A 78 6.44 -12.13 0.47
C ALA A 78 7.97 -12.19 0.35
N LEU A 79 8.49 -12.32 -0.86
CA LEU A 79 9.93 -12.32 -1.13
C LEU A 79 10.58 -10.97 -0.83
N ARG A 80 9.87 -9.86 -1.12
CA ARG A 80 10.33 -8.50 -0.79
C ARG A 80 10.44 -8.30 0.72
N PHE A 81 9.45 -8.76 1.49
CA PHE A 81 9.52 -8.75 2.96
C PHE A 81 10.75 -9.54 3.45
N ALA A 82 11.01 -10.73 2.90
CA ALA A 82 12.17 -11.53 3.30
C ALA A 82 13.51 -10.80 3.02
N ARG A 83 13.67 -10.17 1.85
CA ARG A 83 14.88 -9.38 1.52
C ARG A 83 15.06 -8.19 2.47
N LEU A 84 13.99 -7.47 2.78
CA LEU A 84 14.04 -6.32 3.69
C LEU A 84 14.31 -6.73 5.14
N GLN A 85 13.75 -7.86 5.59
CA GLN A 85 14.05 -8.45 6.89
C GLN A 85 15.53 -8.84 7.02
N GLN A 86 16.13 -9.40 5.97
CA GLN A 86 17.57 -9.71 5.97
C GLN A 86 18.43 -8.45 6.09
N ARG A 87 17.97 -7.33 5.52
CA ARG A 87 18.70 -6.07 5.51
C ARG A 87 18.57 -5.28 6.81
N TRP A 88 17.34 -5.05 7.25
CA TRP A 88 17.02 -4.14 8.35
C TRP A 88 16.76 -4.86 9.67
N GLY A 89 16.66 -6.20 9.63
CA GLY A 89 16.21 -6.99 10.76
C GLY A 89 14.72 -6.76 11.09
N PRO A 90 14.18 -7.57 12.02
CA PRO A 90 12.76 -7.47 12.40
C PRO A 90 12.39 -6.11 13.00
N TRP A 91 13.31 -5.46 13.72
CA TRP A 91 13.05 -4.18 14.38
C TRP A 91 13.22 -2.98 13.45
N GLY A 92 14.25 -2.99 12.59
CA GLY A 92 14.49 -1.90 11.67
C GLY A 92 13.38 -1.78 10.62
N LEU A 93 12.91 -2.90 10.07
CA LEU A 93 11.79 -2.87 9.13
C LEU A 93 10.49 -2.44 9.82
N ALA A 94 10.23 -2.93 11.04
CA ALA A 94 9.07 -2.53 11.82
C ALA A 94 9.06 -1.02 12.13
N TRP A 95 10.24 -0.41 12.34
CA TRP A 95 10.35 1.02 12.54
C TRP A 95 9.95 1.82 11.28
N TRP A 96 10.42 1.43 10.10
CA TRP A 96 10.01 2.07 8.84
C TRP A 96 8.50 1.94 8.59
N GLU A 97 7.93 0.77 8.85
CA GLU A 97 6.48 0.53 8.74
C GLU A 97 5.68 1.43 9.70
N ALA A 98 6.16 1.59 10.94
CA ALA A 98 5.52 2.45 11.94
C ALA A 98 5.57 3.94 11.55
N VAL A 99 6.71 4.42 11.04
CA VAL A 99 6.87 5.81 10.57
C VAL A 99 5.90 6.10 9.42
N LEU A 100 5.80 5.22 8.43
CA LEU A 100 4.87 5.44 7.33
C LEU A 100 3.41 5.40 7.81
N ARG A 101 3.03 4.42 8.64
CA ARG A 101 1.65 4.34 9.14
C ARG A 101 1.25 5.57 9.95
N ALA A 102 2.15 6.09 10.78
CA ALA A 102 1.91 7.34 11.49
C ALA A 102 1.71 8.52 10.53
N SER A 103 2.53 8.60 9.48
CA SER A 103 2.44 9.64 8.46
C SER A 103 1.12 9.56 7.67
N ASP A 104 0.68 8.35 7.31
CA ASP A 104 -0.59 8.12 6.60
C ASP A 104 -1.81 8.50 7.46
N VAL A 105 -1.77 8.22 8.77
CA VAL A 105 -2.80 8.65 9.72
C VAL A 105 -2.86 10.17 9.80
N LEU A 106 -1.71 10.85 9.91
CA LEU A 106 -1.66 12.31 9.99
C LEU A 106 -2.20 12.95 8.70
N ALA A 107 -1.70 12.54 7.53
CA ALA A 107 -2.16 13.05 6.24
C ALA A 107 -3.66 12.77 6.01
N SER A 108 -4.15 11.61 6.45
CA SER A 108 -5.58 11.28 6.39
C SER A 108 -6.44 12.20 7.24
N ARG A 109 -5.97 12.60 8.44
CA ARG A 109 -6.68 13.55 9.29
C ARG A 109 -6.73 14.94 8.66
N ASP A 110 -5.63 15.40 8.08
CA ASP A 110 -5.56 16.70 7.41
C ASP A 110 -6.48 16.76 6.18
N ASN A 111 -6.52 15.68 5.39
CA ASN A 111 -7.42 15.56 4.24
C ASN A 111 -8.90 15.56 4.63
N ASP A 112 -9.23 15.07 5.84
CA ASP A 112 -10.59 15.05 6.35
C ASP A 112 -10.98 16.40 6.98
N ALA A 113 -10.04 17.32 7.20
CA ALA A 113 -10.29 18.62 7.80
C ALA A 113 -11.18 19.51 6.90
N PRO A 114 -12.08 20.34 7.48
CA PRO A 114 -13.08 21.10 6.72
C PRO A 114 -12.47 22.06 5.69
N GLU A 115 -11.34 22.65 6.04
CA GLU A 115 -10.60 23.62 5.22
C GLU A 115 -10.01 23.03 3.94
N HIS A 116 -9.69 21.74 3.93
CA HIS A 116 -9.26 21.03 2.72
C HIS A 116 -10.44 20.46 1.93
N ARG A 117 -11.60 20.25 2.58
CA ARG A 117 -12.82 19.76 1.95
C ARG A 117 -13.48 20.81 1.06
N LEU A 118 -13.50 22.08 1.49
CA LEU A 118 -14.06 23.19 0.71
C LEU A 118 -13.27 23.45 -0.60
N ARG A 119 -11.94 23.33 -0.57
CA ARG A 119 -11.11 23.51 -1.79
C ARG A 119 -11.30 22.42 -2.85
N ALA A 120 -11.79 21.23 -2.47
CA ALA A 120 -12.02 20.13 -3.39
C ALA A 120 -13.43 20.17 -4.04
N GLU A 121 -14.35 20.97 -3.50
CA GLU A 121 -15.71 21.15 -4.01
C GLU A 121 -15.83 22.35 -4.98
N ASP A 122 -14.84 23.25 -4.98
CA ASP A 122 -14.79 24.47 -5.81
C ASP A 122 -14.03 24.32 -7.16
N VAL A 123 -13.72 23.08 -7.59
CA VAL A 123 -13.02 22.77 -8.86
C VAL A 123 -13.80 21.78 -9.70
#